data_AF-A0A2E6DNN8-F1
#
_entry.id   AF-A0A2E6DNN8-F1
#
_cell.length_a   1.000
_cell.length_b   1.000
_cell.length_c   1.000
_cell.angle_alpha   90.00
_cell.angle_beta   90.00
_cell.angle_gamma   90.00
#
_symmetry.space_group_name_H-M   'P 1'
#
loop_
_entity.id
_entity.type
_entity.pdbx_description
1 polymer ?
#
loop_
_entity_poly.entity_id
_entity_poly.type
_entity_poly.pdbx_seq_one_letter_code
_entity_poly.pdbx_strand_id
1 'polypeptide(L)'
;MRTSRIVKLVVGLAALFFLPWLFFTTLQDTIAQPYDASEFPFSGWTLTLNDGVSPGGAALGLQPPTMLPSSLFDQLFERTMTSMTTPGGSVMPIVLRSELRGEVGTVLALEEILEMARAAGLERVTLDPVCMAVKRQPFSGRTRELYFVVFDSPETLAFRRHLHDLVAERGVDGAFTDDRLDLVLPIAGSDARFDTWWPLEVDLDTDCQAPILWEPLI
;
A
#
# COMPACT_ATOMS: atom_id res chain seq x y z
N MET A 1 -12.39 60.78 -1.17
CA MET A 1 -11.12 60.03 -0.98
C MET A 1 -11.20 58.83 -0.01
N ARG A 2 -12.04 58.85 1.03
CA ARG A 2 -12.12 57.79 2.07
C ARG A 2 -12.73 56.46 1.58
N THR A 3 -13.76 56.51 0.73
CA THR A 3 -14.43 55.33 0.14
C THR A 3 -13.51 54.52 -0.77
N SER A 4 -12.68 55.17 -1.58
CA SER A 4 -11.72 54.50 -2.47
C SER A 4 -10.65 53.70 -1.71
N ARG A 5 -10.21 54.19 -0.54
CA ARG A 5 -9.24 53.48 0.32
C ARG A 5 -9.84 52.23 0.98
N ILE A 6 -11.11 52.30 1.36
CA ILE A 6 -11.84 51.16 1.97
C ILE A 6 -12.03 50.04 0.94
N VAL A 7 -12.43 50.38 -0.30
CA VAL A 7 -12.60 49.39 -1.38
C VAL A 7 -11.28 48.67 -1.68
N LYS A 8 -10.16 49.40 -1.76
CA LYS A 8 -8.83 48.79 -1.99
C LYS A 8 -8.40 47.86 -0.86
N LEU A 9 -8.69 48.21 0.39
CA LEU A 9 -8.40 47.35 1.55
C LEU A 9 -9.25 46.07 1.51
N VAL A 10 -10.55 46.18 1.22
CA VAL A 10 -11.45 45.02 1.13
C VAL A 10 -11.03 44.07 0.00
N VAL A 11 -10.71 44.61 -1.19
CA VAL A 11 -10.24 43.81 -2.33
C VAL A 11 -8.89 43.15 -2.02
N GLY A 12 -7.96 43.89 -1.41
CA GLY A 12 -6.67 43.35 -1.01
C GLY A 12 -6.81 42.20 -0.01
N LEU A 13 -7.67 42.36 1.00
CA LEU A 13 -7.93 41.33 2.00
C LEU A 13 -8.64 40.12 1.40
N ALA A 14 -9.65 40.34 0.55
CA ALA A 14 -10.34 39.27 -0.17
C ALA A 14 -9.36 38.46 -1.04
N ALA A 15 -8.49 39.12 -1.81
CA ALA A 15 -7.48 38.42 -2.61
C ALA A 15 -6.50 37.60 -1.76
N LEU A 16 -6.13 38.13 -0.59
CA LEU A 16 -5.17 37.48 0.33
C LEU A 16 -5.73 36.19 0.96
N PHE A 17 -7.06 36.09 1.15
CA PHE A 17 -7.70 34.86 1.62
C PHE A 17 -8.16 33.95 0.48
N PHE A 18 -8.69 34.52 -0.60
CA PHE A 18 -9.31 33.76 -1.68
C PHE A 18 -8.28 33.06 -2.58
N LEU A 19 -7.12 33.68 -2.82
CA LEU A 19 -6.07 33.06 -3.65
C LEU A 19 -5.42 31.84 -2.97
N PRO A 20 -5.00 31.89 -1.69
CA PRO A 20 -4.51 30.69 -1.00
C PRO A 20 -5.57 29.61 -0.86
N TRP A 21 -6.83 29.99 -0.64
CA TRP A 21 -7.95 29.05 -0.58
C TRP A 21 -8.13 28.31 -1.91
N LEU A 22 -8.22 29.03 -3.03
CA LEU A 22 -8.34 28.42 -4.36
C LEU A 22 -7.15 27.51 -4.69
N PHE A 23 -5.94 27.93 -4.32
CA PHE A 23 -4.74 27.12 -4.53
C PHE A 23 -4.78 25.81 -3.73
N PHE A 24 -5.23 25.88 -2.46
CA PHE A 24 -5.43 24.68 -1.64
C PHE A 24 -6.50 23.75 -2.22
N THR A 25 -7.63 24.28 -2.67
CA THR A 25 -8.70 23.45 -3.26
C THR A 25 -8.23 22.78 -4.55
N THR A 26 -7.55 23.51 -5.45
CA THR A 26 -7.07 22.93 -6.71
C THR A 26 -5.99 21.87 -6.51
N LEU A 27 -5.11 22.03 -5.51
CA LEU A 27 -4.12 21.00 -5.17
C LEU A 27 -4.78 19.74 -4.61
N GLN A 28 -5.77 19.91 -3.72
CA GLN A 28 -6.55 18.78 -3.20
C GLN A 28 -7.32 18.06 -4.31
N ASP A 29 -7.95 18.81 -5.22
CA ASP A 29 -8.69 18.26 -6.36
C ASP A 29 -7.78 17.44 -7.30
N THR A 30 -6.53 17.85 -7.45
CA THR A 30 -5.55 17.14 -8.31
C THR A 30 -5.06 15.86 -7.66
N ILE A 31 -4.78 15.89 -6.35
CA ILE A 31 -4.31 14.71 -5.60
C ILE A 31 -5.42 13.67 -5.46
N ALA A 32 -6.67 14.10 -5.32
CA ALA A 32 -7.84 13.22 -5.20
C ALA A 32 -8.32 12.64 -6.55
N GLN A 33 -7.72 13.01 -7.68
CA GLN A 33 -8.10 12.42 -8.96
C GLN A 33 -7.87 10.92 -8.94
N PRO A 34 -8.79 10.10 -9.48
CA PRO A 34 -8.60 8.66 -9.50
C PRO A 34 -7.39 8.25 -10.34
N TYR A 35 -6.63 7.24 -9.91
CA TYR A 35 -5.60 6.62 -10.73
C TYR A 35 -6.26 5.70 -11.77
N ASP A 36 -5.83 5.76 -13.02
CA ASP A 36 -6.37 4.91 -14.07
C ASP A 36 -5.58 3.60 -14.15
N ALA A 37 -6.26 2.50 -13.89
CA ALA A 37 -5.73 1.15 -14.03
C ALA A 37 -6.72 0.25 -14.79
N SER A 38 -7.58 0.84 -15.63
CA SER A 38 -8.58 0.12 -16.43
C SER A 38 -7.99 -0.93 -17.37
N GLU A 39 -6.74 -0.73 -17.82
CA GLU A 39 -6.01 -1.68 -18.66
C GLU A 39 -5.44 -2.88 -17.89
N PHE A 40 -5.45 -2.86 -16.55
CA PHE A 40 -4.89 -3.92 -15.72
C PHE A 40 -5.99 -4.77 -15.08
N PRO A 41 -5.99 -6.10 -15.29
CA PRO A 41 -7.03 -6.96 -14.77
C PRO A 41 -6.90 -7.25 -13.26
N PHE A 42 -5.99 -6.59 -12.53
CA PHE A 42 -5.63 -6.89 -11.13
C PHE A 42 -5.58 -8.38 -10.78
N SER A 43 -5.11 -9.18 -11.75
CA SER A 43 -5.03 -10.63 -11.73
C SER A 43 -3.67 -11.08 -12.29
N GLY A 44 -3.36 -12.38 -12.23
CA GLY A 44 -2.08 -12.90 -12.72
C GLY A 44 -0.93 -12.64 -11.75
N TRP A 45 -1.23 -12.68 -10.46
CA TRP A 45 -0.26 -12.58 -9.39
C TRP A 45 0.58 -13.85 -9.32
N THR A 46 1.87 -13.70 -8.99
CA THR A 46 2.75 -14.85 -8.77
C THR A 46 3.12 -14.93 -7.30
N LEU A 47 2.97 -16.10 -6.68
CA LEU A 47 3.47 -16.34 -5.35
C LEU A 47 4.99 -16.48 -5.41
N THR A 48 5.67 -15.70 -4.57
CA THR A 48 7.12 -15.71 -4.49
C THR A 48 7.59 -15.87 -3.06
N LEU A 49 8.59 -16.71 -2.88
CA LEU A 49 9.38 -16.74 -1.66
C LEU A 49 10.45 -15.66 -1.78
N ASN A 50 10.55 -14.84 -0.76
CA ASN A 50 11.62 -13.87 -0.68
C ASN A 50 12.71 -14.45 0.22
N ASP A 51 13.94 -14.52 -0.28
CA ASP A 51 15.14 -14.97 0.43
C ASP A 51 15.87 -13.83 1.15
N GLY A 52 15.37 -12.60 1.01
CA GLY A 52 15.94 -11.40 1.59
C GLY A 52 16.06 -11.46 3.12
N VAL A 53 17.17 -10.94 3.64
CA VAL A 53 17.58 -11.11 5.05
C VAL A 53 16.83 -10.19 6.04
N SER A 54 16.01 -9.26 5.55
CA SER A 54 15.38 -8.25 6.42
C SER A 54 14.26 -8.83 7.29
N PRO A 55 14.22 -8.50 8.60
CA PRO A 55 13.13 -8.87 9.52
C PRO A 55 11.73 -8.48 9.04
N GLY A 56 11.60 -7.28 8.45
CA GLY A 56 10.34 -6.72 8.00
C GLY A 56 10.02 -7.08 6.54
N GLY A 57 10.89 -7.84 5.88
CA GLY A 57 10.58 -8.34 4.54
C GLY A 57 9.44 -9.37 4.58
N ALA A 58 8.72 -9.49 3.47
CA ALA A 58 7.89 -10.66 3.20
C ALA A 58 8.76 -11.93 3.28
N ALA A 59 8.25 -13.00 3.85
CA ALA A 59 8.77 -14.35 3.64
C ALA A 59 8.06 -15.01 2.45
N LEU A 60 6.74 -14.82 2.37
CA LEU A 60 5.90 -15.16 1.23
C LEU A 60 5.13 -13.90 0.82
N GLY A 61 5.06 -13.64 -0.49
CA GLY A 61 4.30 -12.52 -1.02
C GLY A 61 3.73 -12.78 -2.40
N LEU A 62 2.85 -11.89 -2.85
CA LEU A 62 2.35 -11.83 -4.20
C LEU A 62 3.15 -10.79 -4.99
N GLN A 63 3.70 -11.21 -6.12
CA GLN A 63 4.31 -10.32 -7.09
C GLN A 63 3.26 -9.87 -8.12
N PRO A 64 3.15 -8.55 -8.38
CA PRO A 64 2.21 -8.04 -9.37
C PRO A 64 2.64 -8.38 -10.80
N PRO A 65 1.70 -8.31 -11.76
CA PRO A 65 2.04 -8.20 -13.18
C PRO A 65 3.03 -7.06 -13.42
N THR A 66 4.00 -7.27 -14.32
CA THR A 66 5.21 -6.43 -14.44
C THR A 66 4.97 -4.96 -14.75
N MET A 67 3.86 -4.62 -15.42
CA MET A 67 3.57 -3.24 -15.84
C MET A 67 2.72 -2.44 -14.84
N LEU A 68 2.03 -3.10 -13.91
CA LEU A 68 1.11 -2.45 -12.99
C LEU A 68 1.83 -1.42 -12.08
N PRO A 69 2.93 -1.78 -11.37
CA PRO A 69 3.59 -0.81 -10.48
C PRO A 69 4.20 0.38 -11.22
N SER A 70 4.78 0.15 -12.40
CA SER A 70 5.40 1.23 -13.19
C SER A 70 4.35 2.21 -13.73
N SER A 71 3.21 1.72 -14.23
CA SER A 71 2.13 2.60 -14.73
C SER A 71 1.56 3.49 -13.61
N LEU A 72 1.37 2.92 -12.42
CA LEU A 72 0.92 3.67 -11.24
C LEU A 72 1.99 4.66 -10.75
N PHE A 73 3.27 4.29 -10.82
CA PHE A 73 4.38 5.17 -10.47
C PHE A 73 4.45 6.39 -11.41
N ASP A 74 4.29 6.20 -12.72
CA ASP A 74 4.32 7.28 -13.69
C ASP A 74 3.21 8.30 -13.41
N GLN A 75 1.98 7.83 -13.16
CA GLN A 75 0.86 8.69 -12.75
C GLN A 75 1.12 9.40 -11.42
N LEU A 76 1.74 8.72 -10.44
CA LEU A 76 2.11 9.33 -9.17
C LEU A 76 3.15 10.44 -9.38
N PHE A 77 4.15 10.21 -10.22
CA PHE A 77 5.19 11.17 -10.54
C PHE A 77 4.62 12.40 -11.24
N GLU A 78 3.75 12.22 -12.24
CA GLU A 78 3.09 13.31 -12.95
C GLU A 78 2.29 14.24 -12.02
N ARG A 79 1.65 13.68 -10.99
CA ARG A 79 0.82 14.42 -10.03
C ARG A 79 1.62 15.11 -8.95
N THR A 80 2.60 14.42 -8.39
CA THR A 80 3.37 14.91 -7.24
C THR A 80 4.60 15.71 -7.64
N MET A 81 5.07 15.54 -8.88
CA MET A 81 6.33 16.10 -9.40
C MET A 81 7.53 15.87 -8.45
N THR A 82 7.46 14.79 -7.67
CA THR A 82 8.40 14.49 -6.61
C THR A 82 9.26 13.31 -7.01
N SER A 83 10.58 13.50 -6.96
CA SER A 83 11.52 12.39 -7.18
C SER A 83 11.43 11.42 -6.00
N MET A 84 11.02 10.19 -6.30
CA MET A 84 10.87 9.12 -5.33
C MET A 84 11.69 7.90 -5.75
N THR A 85 11.90 6.99 -4.79
CA THR A 85 12.53 5.69 -5.04
C THR A 85 11.43 4.66 -5.31
N THR A 86 11.64 3.74 -6.25
CA THR A 86 10.79 2.57 -6.46
C THR A 86 11.38 1.35 -5.75
N PRO A 87 10.57 0.37 -5.32
CA PRO A 87 11.08 -0.90 -4.80
C PRO A 87 11.93 -1.64 -5.86
N GLY A 88 13.04 -2.27 -5.44
CA GLY A 88 13.87 -3.11 -6.32
C GLY A 88 13.19 -4.41 -6.79
N GLY A 89 12.04 -4.73 -6.20
CA GLY A 89 11.12 -5.80 -6.57
C GLY A 89 9.81 -5.55 -5.83
N SER A 90 8.72 -5.38 -6.56
CA SER A 90 7.41 -5.14 -5.94
C SER A 90 6.85 -6.46 -5.44
N VAL A 91 6.70 -6.59 -4.13
CA VAL A 91 6.13 -7.78 -3.49
C VAL A 91 5.14 -7.28 -2.45
N MET A 92 3.90 -7.74 -2.56
CA MET A 92 2.86 -7.54 -1.57
C MET A 92 2.96 -8.67 -0.53
N PRO A 93 3.30 -8.38 0.74
CA PRO A 93 3.50 -9.42 1.73
C PRO A 93 2.20 -10.16 2.06
N ILE A 94 2.26 -11.49 2.14
CA ILE A 94 1.17 -12.35 2.64
C ILE A 94 1.55 -12.93 4.00
N VAL A 95 2.82 -13.28 4.15
CA VAL A 95 3.44 -13.68 5.42
C VAL A 95 4.74 -12.92 5.58
N LEU A 96 4.93 -12.29 6.73
CA LEU A 96 6.15 -11.58 7.09
C LEU A 96 7.19 -12.54 7.66
N ARG A 97 8.48 -12.25 7.43
CA ARG A 97 9.56 -13.05 8.00
C ARG A 97 9.57 -13.04 9.53
N SER A 98 9.16 -11.92 10.14
CA SER A 98 9.02 -11.80 11.59
C SER A 98 8.03 -12.81 12.17
N GLU A 99 7.00 -13.20 11.43
CA GLU A 99 5.96 -14.16 11.87
C GLU A 99 6.47 -15.60 11.93
N LEU A 100 7.50 -15.93 11.15
CA LEU A 100 8.09 -17.27 11.10
C LEU A 100 9.24 -17.47 12.10
N ARG A 101 9.47 -16.51 12.99
CA ARG A 101 10.52 -16.60 14.00
C ARG A 101 10.10 -17.48 15.17
N GLY A 102 11.10 -18.01 15.87
CA GLY A 102 10.87 -18.82 17.06
C GLY A 102 10.19 -20.15 16.72
N GLU A 103 9.21 -20.53 17.53
CA GLU A 103 8.55 -21.85 17.46
C GLU A 103 7.75 -22.04 16.17
N VAL A 104 7.17 -20.96 15.61
CA VAL A 104 6.38 -21.02 14.36
C VAL A 104 7.18 -21.65 13.22
N GLY A 105 8.40 -21.15 12.97
CA GLY A 105 9.27 -21.67 11.91
C GLY A 105 9.78 -23.10 12.16
N THR A 106 9.61 -23.64 13.37
CA THR A 106 9.95 -25.04 13.68
C THR A 106 8.80 -26.00 13.40
N VAL A 107 7.56 -25.54 13.54
CA VAL A 107 6.36 -26.35 13.34
C VAL A 107 5.75 -26.18 11.96
N LEU A 108 6.09 -25.11 11.23
CA LEU A 108 5.54 -24.80 9.92
C LEU A 108 6.65 -24.27 8.99
N ALA A 109 7.02 -25.08 7.99
CA ALA A 109 8.06 -24.74 7.03
C ALA A 109 7.56 -23.74 5.97
N LEU A 110 8.44 -22.88 5.46
CA LEU A 110 8.06 -21.85 4.47
C LEU A 110 7.56 -22.47 3.16
N GLU A 111 8.14 -23.60 2.75
CA GLU A 111 7.71 -24.34 1.57
C GLU A 111 6.31 -24.94 1.76
N GLU A 112 5.97 -25.38 2.97
CA GLU A 112 4.61 -25.85 3.30
C GLU A 112 3.60 -24.71 3.18
N ILE A 113 3.95 -23.51 3.67
CA ILE A 113 3.12 -22.30 3.54
C ILE A 113 2.89 -21.94 2.06
N LEU A 114 3.93 -22.02 1.23
CA LEU A 114 3.83 -21.76 -0.20
C LEU A 114 2.87 -22.74 -0.91
N GLU A 115 2.97 -24.04 -0.61
CA GLU A 115 2.08 -25.05 -1.18
C GLU A 115 0.63 -24.84 -0.73
N MET A 116 0.40 -24.50 0.53
CA MET A 116 -0.93 -24.15 1.03
C MET A 116 -1.50 -22.90 0.34
N ALA A 117 -0.67 -21.86 0.11
CA ALA A 117 -1.08 -20.66 -0.61
C ALA A 117 -1.48 -20.96 -2.07
N ARG A 118 -0.74 -21.84 -2.75
CA ARG A 118 -1.09 -22.31 -4.11
C ARG A 118 -2.39 -23.11 -4.11
N ALA A 119 -2.57 -24.00 -3.15
CA ALA A 119 -3.78 -24.79 -2.99
C ALA A 119 -5.01 -23.90 -2.71
N ALA A 120 -4.84 -22.85 -1.92
CA ALA A 120 -5.85 -21.81 -1.67
C ALA A 120 -6.14 -20.96 -2.92
N GLY A 121 -5.31 -21.04 -3.96
CA GLY A 121 -5.53 -20.37 -5.23
C GLY A 121 -5.13 -18.89 -5.23
N LEU A 122 -4.24 -18.45 -4.34
CA LEU A 122 -3.86 -17.03 -4.20
C LEU A 122 -3.21 -16.42 -5.46
N GLU A 123 -2.72 -17.23 -6.41
CA GLU A 123 -2.22 -16.73 -7.71
C GLU A 123 -3.34 -16.48 -8.73
N ARG A 124 -4.51 -17.09 -8.52
CA ARG A 124 -5.66 -17.05 -9.43
C ARG A 124 -6.71 -16.03 -9.02
N VAL A 125 -6.52 -15.35 -7.89
CA VAL A 125 -7.42 -14.31 -7.42
C VAL A 125 -7.30 -13.06 -8.29
N THR A 126 -8.42 -12.37 -8.44
CA THR A 126 -8.44 -10.98 -8.87
C THR A 126 -8.57 -10.16 -7.61
N LEU A 127 -7.61 -9.28 -7.35
CA LEU A 127 -7.59 -8.45 -6.15
C LEU A 127 -8.36 -7.17 -6.41
N ASP A 128 -9.17 -6.76 -5.44
CA ASP A 128 -9.95 -5.52 -5.54
C ASP A 128 -9.08 -4.35 -5.01
N PRO A 129 -8.56 -3.46 -5.87
CA PRO A 129 -7.86 -2.27 -5.38
C PRO A 129 -8.85 -1.32 -4.71
N VAL A 130 -8.52 -0.90 -3.50
CA VAL A 130 -9.30 0.04 -2.70
C VAL A 130 -8.91 1.47 -3.08
N CYS A 131 -7.64 1.82 -2.90
CA CYS A 131 -7.13 3.14 -3.26
C CYS A 131 -5.60 3.21 -3.34
N MET A 132 -5.11 4.29 -3.95
CA MET A 132 -3.76 4.78 -3.74
C MET A 132 -3.72 5.51 -2.39
N ALA A 133 -2.85 5.05 -1.52
CA ALA A 133 -2.63 5.58 -0.19
C ALA A 133 -1.21 6.12 -0.02
N VAL A 134 -1.03 6.99 0.97
CA VAL A 134 0.29 7.48 1.39
C VAL A 134 0.39 7.44 2.90
N LYS A 135 1.44 6.80 3.41
CA LYS A 135 1.79 6.86 4.83
C LYS A 135 2.96 7.80 5.04
N ARG A 136 2.80 8.72 5.99
CA ARG A 136 3.81 9.70 6.37
C ARG A 136 4.18 9.51 7.84
N GLN A 137 5.47 9.38 8.12
CA GLN A 137 5.93 9.29 9.51
C GLN A 137 7.26 10.00 9.72
N PRO A 138 7.53 10.53 10.93
CA PRO A 138 8.85 11.01 11.30
C PRO A 138 9.89 9.89 11.19
N PHE A 139 11.03 10.21 10.58
CA PHE A 139 12.17 9.33 10.45
C PHE A 139 13.48 10.13 10.34
N SER A 140 14.40 9.92 11.29
CA SER A 140 15.71 10.58 11.34
C SER A 140 15.65 12.11 11.13
N GLY A 141 14.71 12.78 11.80
CA GLY A 141 14.55 14.24 11.74
C GLY A 141 13.91 14.79 10.45
N ARG A 142 13.39 13.91 9.59
CA ARG A 142 12.60 14.26 8.39
C ARG A 142 11.29 13.49 8.40
N THR A 143 10.36 13.84 7.53
CA THR A 143 9.20 12.99 7.22
C THR A 143 9.61 12.03 6.12
N ARG A 144 9.44 10.72 6.36
CA ARG A 144 9.48 9.72 5.29
C ARG A 144 8.08 9.43 4.79
N GLU A 145 7.97 9.14 3.51
CA GLU A 145 6.71 8.84 2.83
C GLU A 145 6.78 7.49 2.12
N LEU A 146 5.67 6.76 2.12
CA LEU A 146 5.45 5.56 1.33
C LEU A 146 4.12 5.69 0.61
N TYR A 147 4.14 5.59 -0.72
CA TYR A 147 2.96 5.51 -1.58
C TYR A 147 2.73 4.06 -1.97
N PHE A 148 1.49 3.62 -1.86
CA PHE A 148 1.13 2.22 -2.04
C PHE A 148 -0.33 2.05 -2.44
N VAL A 149 -0.65 0.93 -3.07
CA VAL A 149 -2.04 0.53 -3.32
C VAL A 149 -2.48 -0.44 -2.24
N VAL A 150 -3.67 -0.21 -1.70
CA VAL A 150 -4.35 -1.11 -0.77
C VAL A 150 -5.29 -2.01 -1.56
N PHE A 151 -5.29 -3.29 -1.25
CA PHE A 151 -6.17 -4.30 -1.82
C PHE A 151 -7.05 -4.93 -0.75
N ASP A 152 -8.23 -5.38 -1.16
CA ASP A 152 -9.02 -6.34 -0.40
C ASP A 152 -8.94 -7.73 -1.05
N SER A 153 -8.96 -8.78 -0.22
CA SER A 153 -9.02 -10.17 -0.66
C SER A 153 -9.55 -11.06 0.46
N PRO A 154 -10.80 -11.55 0.35
CA PRO A 154 -11.32 -12.52 1.30
C PRO A 154 -10.53 -13.83 1.28
N GLU A 155 -9.92 -14.21 0.15
CA GLU A 155 -9.10 -15.41 0.00
C GLU A 155 -7.82 -15.33 0.83
N THR A 156 -7.14 -14.18 0.81
CA THR A 156 -5.93 -14.00 1.62
C THR A 156 -6.27 -13.98 3.11
N LEU A 157 -7.37 -13.32 3.48
CA LEU A 157 -7.86 -13.32 4.85
C LEU A 157 -8.22 -14.74 5.32
N ALA A 158 -8.86 -15.55 4.47
CA ALA A 158 -9.18 -16.94 4.77
C ALA A 158 -7.91 -17.80 4.91
N PHE A 159 -6.93 -17.58 4.03
CA PHE A 159 -5.63 -18.25 4.10
C PHE A 159 -4.88 -17.93 5.41
N ARG A 160 -4.82 -16.66 5.82
CA ARG A 160 -4.15 -16.27 7.08
C ARG A 160 -4.82 -16.90 8.30
N ARG A 161 -6.15 -16.92 8.34
CA ARG A 161 -6.90 -17.64 9.39
C ARG A 161 -6.58 -19.14 9.41
N HIS A 162 -6.46 -19.77 8.23
CA HIS A 162 -6.06 -21.17 8.17
C HIS A 162 -4.64 -21.41 8.73
N LEU A 163 -3.69 -20.51 8.47
CA LEU A 163 -2.35 -20.59 9.06
C LEU A 163 -2.37 -20.44 10.59
N HIS A 164 -3.19 -19.50 11.10
CA HIS A 164 -3.38 -19.31 12.54
C HIS A 164 -3.88 -20.60 13.20
N ASP A 165 -4.98 -21.17 12.68
CA ASP A 165 -5.58 -22.39 13.22
C ASP A 165 -4.59 -23.57 13.18
N LEU A 166 -3.88 -23.76 12.06
CA LEU A 166 -2.92 -24.84 11.89
C LEU A 166 -1.75 -24.78 12.88
N VAL A 167 -1.22 -23.58 13.14
CA VAL A 167 -0.10 -23.41 14.07
C VAL A 167 -0.55 -23.57 15.52
N ALA A 168 -1.76 -23.12 15.85
CA ALA A 168 -2.38 -23.39 17.15
C ALA A 168 -2.60 -24.90 17.37
N GLU A 169 -3.08 -25.65 16.37
CA GLU A 169 -3.21 -27.11 16.42
C GLU A 169 -1.86 -27.82 16.64
N ARG A 170 -0.76 -27.21 16.16
CA ARG A 170 0.62 -27.69 16.36
C ARG A 170 1.23 -27.23 17.70
N GLY A 171 0.44 -26.59 18.57
CA GLY A 171 0.82 -26.24 19.93
C GLY A 171 1.54 -24.89 20.08
N VAL A 172 1.49 -24.03 19.06
CA VAL A 172 2.06 -22.68 19.12
C VAL A 172 0.92 -21.66 19.08
N ASP A 173 0.65 -21.06 20.23
CA ASP A 173 -0.39 -20.03 20.37
C ASP A 173 0.11 -18.66 19.91
N GLY A 174 -0.79 -17.83 19.40
CA GLY A 174 -0.51 -16.41 19.13
C GLY A 174 0.29 -16.13 17.86
N ALA A 175 0.48 -17.12 16.98
CA ALA A 175 1.03 -16.91 15.64
C ALA A 175 -0.04 -16.38 14.67
N PHE A 176 0.34 -15.55 13.70
CA PHE A 176 -0.57 -15.00 12.69
C PHE A 176 -1.83 -14.30 13.26
N THR A 177 -1.76 -13.79 14.50
CA THR A 177 -2.93 -13.23 15.24
C THR A 177 -3.51 -11.97 14.64
N ASP A 178 -2.74 -11.29 13.80
CA ASP A 178 -3.32 -10.27 12.94
C ASP A 178 -3.87 -11.01 11.71
N ASP A 179 -5.12 -11.46 11.83
CA ASP A 179 -5.85 -12.09 10.72
C ASP A 179 -5.79 -11.19 9.48
N ARG A 180 -5.65 -9.88 9.68
CA ARG A 180 -5.66 -8.86 8.63
C ARG A 180 -4.31 -8.15 8.53
N LEU A 181 -3.33 -8.86 7.96
CA LEU A 181 -2.22 -8.16 7.31
C LEU A 181 -2.79 -7.42 6.09
N ASP A 182 -2.83 -6.09 6.15
CA ASP A 182 -3.33 -5.26 5.05
C ASP A 182 -2.53 -5.56 3.77
N LEU A 183 -3.25 -5.90 2.69
CA LEU A 183 -2.66 -6.23 1.41
C LEU A 183 -2.20 -4.97 0.71
N VAL A 184 -0.91 -4.68 0.88
CA VAL A 184 -0.32 -3.44 0.40
C VAL A 184 0.75 -3.70 -0.64
N LEU A 185 0.60 -3.07 -1.81
CA LEU A 185 1.60 -3.05 -2.86
C LEU A 185 2.38 -1.73 -2.84
N PRO A 186 3.66 -1.72 -2.42
CA PRO A 186 4.48 -0.51 -2.47
C PRO A 186 4.70 -0.03 -3.90
N ILE A 187 4.44 1.25 -4.15
CA ILE A 187 4.66 1.88 -5.47
C ILE A 187 5.90 2.75 -5.42
N ALA A 188 6.03 3.61 -4.39
CA ALA A 188 7.14 4.53 -4.26
C ALA A 188 7.41 4.90 -2.80
N GLY A 189 8.64 5.31 -2.50
CA GLY A 189 9.03 5.80 -1.19
C GLY A 189 9.99 6.97 -1.28
N SER A 190 10.03 7.79 -0.24
CA SER A 190 11.03 8.86 -0.11
C SER A 190 12.45 8.34 0.11
N ASP A 191 12.59 7.06 0.46
CA ASP A 191 13.87 6.36 0.60
C ASP A 191 13.76 4.88 0.22
N ALA A 192 14.89 4.18 0.12
CA ALA A 192 14.97 2.81 -0.38
C ALA A 192 14.65 1.71 0.66
N ARG A 193 14.35 2.05 1.92
CA ARG A 193 14.19 1.07 3.02
C ARG A 193 12.74 0.59 3.17
N PHE A 194 12.21 0.05 2.08
CA PHE A 194 10.83 -0.44 1.99
C PHE A 194 10.49 -1.53 3.02
N ASP A 195 11.46 -2.36 3.36
CA ASP A 195 11.37 -3.43 4.34
C ASP A 195 11.12 -2.93 5.78
N THR A 196 11.46 -1.68 6.08
CA THR A 196 11.30 -1.08 7.42
C THR A 196 9.91 -0.48 7.66
N TRP A 197 8.99 -0.63 6.71
CA TRP A 197 7.61 -0.19 6.83
C TRP A 197 6.68 -1.26 7.41
N TRP A 198 7.14 -2.51 7.50
CA TRP A 198 6.33 -3.65 7.90
C TRP A 198 6.52 -4.04 9.38
N PRO A 199 5.47 -4.55 10.06
CA PRO A 199 4.08 -4.59 9.60
C PRO A 199 3.52 -3.18 9.38
N LEU A 200 2.82 -2.99 8.27
CA LEU A 200 2.28 -1.69 7.87
C LEU A 200 0.81 -1.63 8.25
N GLU A 201 0.48 -0.87 9.29
CA GLU A 201 -0.90 -0.58 9.64
C GLU A 201 -1.49 0.44 8.65
N VAL A 202 -2.62 0.17 8.02
CA VAL A 202 -3.27 1.12 7.11
C VAL A 202 -4.50 1.71 7.78
N ASP A 203 -4.58 3.04 7.83
CA ASP A 203 -5.79 3.77 8.19
C ASP A 203 -6.44 4.30 6.90
N LEU A 204 -7.51 3.65 6.45
CA LEU A 204 -8.19 4.01 5.20
C LEU A 204 -8.81 5.41 5.24
N ASP A 205 -9.12 5.96 6.42
CA ASP A 205 -9.72 7.29 6.52
C ASP A 205 -8.66 8.39 6.35
N THR A 206 -7.41 8.11 6.71
CA THR A 206 -6.32 9.12 6.68
C THR A 206 -5.26 8.88 5.62
N ASP A 207 -4.93 7.63 5.32
CA ASP A 207 -3.85 7.28 4.41
C ASP A 207 -4.33 7.29 2.95
N CYS A 208 -5.60 6.94 2.72
CA CYS A 208 -6.20 6.87 1.39
C CYS A 208 -6.27 8.26 0.74
N GLN A 209 -5.63 8.45 -0.41
CA GLN A 209 -5.58 9.74 -1.12
C GLN A 209 -6.52 9.80 -2.30
N ALA A 210 -6.58 8.73 -3.09
CA ALA A 210 -7.36 8.70 -4.31
C ALA A 210 -7.80 7.28 -4.68
N PRO A 211 -9.00 7.11 -5.24
CA PRO A 211 -9.47 5.81 -5.70
C PRO A 211 -8.65 5.30 -6.89
N ILE A 212 -8.66 3.98 -7.08
CA ILE A 212 -8.17 3.34 -8.30
C ILE A 212 -9.38 3.06 -9.20
N LEU A 213 -9.39 3.58 -10.43
CA LEU A 213 -10.38 3.19 -11.43
C LEU A 213 -9.89 1.92 -12.12
N TRP A 214 -10.72 0.90 -12.05
CA TRP A 214 -10.48 -0.38 -12.66
C TRP A 214 -11.82 -1.00 -13.04
N GLU A 215 -11.81 -1.83 -14.08
CA GLU A 215 -12.98 -2.57 -14.51
C GLU A 215 -12.72 -4.07 -14.28
N PRO A 216 -13.51 -4.75 -13.44
CA PRO A 216 -13.42 -6.20 -13.33
C PRO A 216 -13.79 -6.82 -14.68
N LEU A 217 -12.91 -7.64 -15.24
CA LEU A 217 -13.24 -8.47 -16.39
C LEU A 217 -14.28 -9.51 -15.94
N ILE A 218 -15.54 -9.28 -16.31
CA ILE A 218 -16.68 -10.21 -16.10
C ILE A 218 -16.59 -11.38 -17.08
#